data_AF-A0AAU6JKG9-F1
#
_entry.id   AF-A0AAU6JKG9-F1
#
_cell.length_a   1.000
_cell.length_b   1.000
_cell.length_c   1.000
_cell.angle_alpha   90.00
_cell.angle_beta   90.00
_cell.angle_gamma   90.00
#
_symmetry.space_group_name_H-M   'P 1'
#
loop_
_entity.id
_entity.type
_entity.pdbx_description
1 polymer ?
#
loop_
_entity_poly.entity_id
_entity_poly.type
_entity_poly.pdbx_seq_one_letter_code
_entity_poly.pdbx_strand_id
1 'polypeptide(L)'
;MSAHRRPAERDWTKRFFDKVDPGTEFDDCHIWLGAKDDYGYGKFRMPNGHTKGTHIIAWELANQKTVPPGWHVDHRCRIRSCCNPDHLEPVPATENVARGESFSARNARKTHCPKGHEYTEENTRWHSGRRECITCIRARDRERRAAKRAEKQDSTWSTTRKGWQ
;
A
#
# COMPACT_ATOMS: atom_id res chain seq x y z
N MET A 1 11.06 -21.83 53.27
CA MET A 1 11.45 -21.44 51.90
C MET A 1 10.18 -21.41 51.05
N SER A 2 9.51 -20.26 50.96
CA SER A 2 8.20 -20.15 50.31
C SER A 2 8.35 -19.83 48.83
N ALA A 3 8.07 -20.82 47.98
CA ALA A 3 7.91 -20.65 46.55
C ALA A 3 6.76 -19.65 46.28
N HIS A 4 7.13 -18.46 45.83
CA HIS A 4 6.17 -17.47 45.33
C HIS A 4 5.66 -17.95 43.96
N ARG A 5 4.59 -18.76 43.95
CA ARG A 5 3.82 -19.03 42.73
C ARG A 5 3.15 -17.72 42.30
N ARG A 6 3.58 -17.17 41.17
CA ARG A 6 2.94 -15.99 40.55
C ARG A 6 1.48 -16.31 40.20
N PRO A 7 0.50 -15.47 40.57
CA PRO A 7 -0.89 -15.72 40.25
C PRO A 7 -1.15 -15.57 38.74
N ALA A 8 -1.45 -16.69 38.08
CA ALA A 8 -2.05 -16.83 36.76
C ALA A 8 -1.30 -16.17 35.58
N GLU A 9 -0.81 -17.01 34.68
CA GLU A 9 -1.17 -16.88 33.26
C GLU A 9 -2.69 -16.65 33.17
N ARG A 10 -3.11 -15.40 33.35
CA ARG A 10 -4.50 -15.01 33.12
C ARG A 10 -4.74 -15.35 31.67
N ASP A 11 -5.70 -16.23 31.43
CA ASP A 11 -6.09 -16.74 30.12
C ASP A 11 -6.38 -15.56 29.17
N TRP A 12 -5.32 -15.07 28.54
CA TRP A 12 -5.35 -13.80 27.83
C TRP A 12 -6.05 -13.97 26.49
N THR A 13 -6.08 -15.21 25.98
CA THR A 13 -6.87 -15.62 24.84
C THR A 13 -8.36 -15.48 25.17
N LYS A 14 -8.82 -15.86 26.37
CA LYS A 14 -10.20 -15.55 26.79
C LYS A 14 -10.48 -14.05 26.76
N ARG A 15 -9.60 -13.21 27.33
CA ARG A 15 -9.74 -11.73 27.28
C ARG A 15 -9.75 -11.18 25.84
N PHE A 16 -9.11 -11.90 24.92
CA PHE A 16 -9.11 -11.56 23.50
C PHE A 16 -10.45 -11.95 22.86
N PHE A 17 -10.86 -13.22 22.96
CA PHE A 17 -12.09 -13.73 22.35
C PHE A 17 -13.36 -13.12 22.96
N ASP A 18 -13.36 -12.72 24.23
CA ASP A 18 -14.45 -11.96 24.87
C ASP A 18 -14.74 -10.60 24.15
N LYS A 19 -13.83 -10.14 23.29
CA LYS A 19 -13.94 -8.88 22.52
C LYS A 19 -14.07 -9.10 21.02
N VAL A 20 -14.22 -10.34 20.59
CA VAL A 20 -14.41 -10.70 19.19
C VAL A 20 -15.89 -11.03 19.01
N ASP A 21 -16.56 -10.23 18.20
CA ASP A 21 -17.90 -10.54 17.73
C ASP A 21 -17.81 -11.44 16.50
N PRO A 22 -18.26 -12.71 16.55
CA PRO A 22 -18.28 -13.56 15.36
C PRO A 22 -19.27 -13.07 14.28
N GLY A 23 -20.13 -12.08 14.57
CA GLY A 23 -20.78 -11.15 13.64
C GLY A 23 -21.07 -11.67 12.23
N THR A 24 -22.16 -12.43 12.07
CA THR A 24 -22.62 -13.09 10.84
C THR A 24 -23.15 -12.14 9.75
N GLU A 25 -22.94 -10.81 9.86
CA GLU A 25 -23.57 -9.81 8.99
C GLU A 25 -22.71 -9.36 7.79
N PHE A 26 -21.39 -9.59 7.83
CA PHE A 26 -20.46 -9.23 6.74
C PHE A 26 -19.53 -10.41 6.43
N ASP A 27 -19.93 -11.27 5.50
CA ASP A 27 -19.05 -12.27 4.87
C ASP A 27 -18.32 -13.18 5.90
N ASP A 28 -18.95 -13.54 7.02
CA ASP A 28 -18.35 -14.31 8.14
C ASP A 28 -17.17 -13.62 8.86
N CYS A 29 -17.12 -12.29 8.87
CA CYS A 29 -16.07 -11.55 9.57
C CYS A 29 -16.21 -11.58 11.10
N HIS A 30 -15.16 -11.98 11.79
CA HIS A 30 -15.07 -11.86 13.24
C HIS A 30 -14.58 -10.45 13.63
N ILE A 31 -15.46 -9.55 14.08
CA ILE A 31 -15.15 -8.14 14.30
C ILE A 31 -14.58 -7.88 15.70
N TRP A 32 -13.46 -7.17 15.75
CA TRP A 32 -12.90 -6.65 17.00
C TRP A 32 -13.74 -5.50 17.57
N LEU A 33 -14.29 -5.70 18.77
CA LEU A 33 -15.08 -4.72 19.52
C LEU A 33 -14.24 -3.85 20.46
N GLY A 34 -12.95 -4.17 20.64
CA GLY A 34 -12.06 -3.42 21.52
C GLY A 34 -11.43 -2.18 20.86
N ALA A 35 -10.32 -1.72 21.46
CA ALA A 35 -9.58 -0.55 20.98
C ALA A 35 -9.05 -0.75 19.55
N LYS A 36 -9.14 0.30 18.74
CA LYS A 36 -8.64 0.38 17.36
C LYS A 36 -7.67 1.57 17.26
N ASP A 37 -6.77 1.56 16.29
CA ASP A 37 -6.01 2.76 15.93
C ASP A 37 -6.81 3.67 14.99
N ASP A 38 -6.25 4.85 14.67
CA ASP A 38 -6.86 5.85 13.78
C ASP A 38 -7.13 5.33 12.37
N TYR A 39 -6.49 4.23 11.98
CA TYR A 39 -6.68 3.57 10.68
C TYR A 39 -7.74 2.46 10.73
N GLY A 40 -8.24 2.12 11.91
CA GLY A 40 -9.29 1.12 12.14
C GLY A 40 -8.77 -0.29 12.47
N TYR A 41 -7.45 -0.48 12.65
CA TYR A 41 -6.90 -1.78 13.04
C TYR A 41 -7.10 -2.03 14.53
N GLY A 42 -7.69 -3.18 14.88
CA GLY A 42 -7.84 -3.59 16.27
C GLY A 42 -6.50 -3.81 16.97
N LYS A 43 -6.38 -3.34 18.21
CA LYS A 43 -5.20 -3.44 19.07
C LYS A 43 -5.53 -4.16 20.36
N PHE A 44 -4.61 -5.01 20.80
CA PHE A 44 -4.73 -5.75 22.06
C PHE A 44 -3.45 -5.66 22.89
N ARG A 45 -3.59 -5.40 24.19
CA ARG A 45 -2.47 -5.35 25.15
C ARG A 45 -2.18 -6.75 25.66
N MET A 46 -1.05 -7.31 25.24
CA MET A 46 -0.55 -8.62 25.63
C MET A 46 -0.09 -8.66 27.10
N PRO A 47 -0.02 -9.84 27.73
CA PRO A 47 0.44 -9.99 29.12
C PRO A 47 1.85 -9.46 29.39
N ASN A 48 2.72 -9.50 28.36
CA ASN A 48 4.08 -8.94 28.41
C ASN A 48 4.11 -7.40 28.35
N GLY A 49 2.95 -6.72 28.34
CA GLY A 49 2.86 -5.28 28.30
C GLY A 49 2.93 -4.68 26.90
N HIS A 50 3.24 -5.46 25.85
CA HIS A 50 3.28 -4.94 24.48
C HIS A 50 1.88 -4.93 23.84
N THR A 51 1.61 -3.96 22.97
CA THR A 51 0.40 -3.95 22.16
C THR A 51 0.67 -4.67 20.84
N LYS A 52 -0.22 -5.57 20.45
CA LYS A 52 -0.15 -6.30 19.18
C LYS A 52 -1.44 -6.14 18.38
N GLY A 53 -1.33 -6.20 17.06
CA GLY A 53 -2.48 -6.18 16.16
C GLY A 53 -3.35 -7.41 16.36
N THR A 54 -4.66 -7.20 16.45
CA THR A 54 -5.64 -8.27 16.71
C THR A 54 -5.70 -9.31 15.61
N HIS A 55 -5.66 -8.87 14.35
CA HIS A 55 -5.50 -9.75 13.19
C HIS A 55 -4.24 -10.63 13.26
N ILE A 56 -3.09 -10.07 13.70
CA ILE A 56 -1.87 -10.87 13.89
C ILE A 56 -2.08 -11.93 14.96
N ILE A 57 -2.65 -11.56 16.11
CA ILE A 57 -2.95 -12.49 17.20
C ILE A 57 -3.87 -13.62 16.72
N ALA A 58 -4.94 -13.28 16.02
CA ALA A 58 -5.90 -14.28 15.52
C ALA A 58 -5.26 -15.27 14.55
N TRP A 59 -4.45 -14.78 13.61
CA TRP A 59 -3.73 -15.63 12.68
C TRP A 59 -2.75 -16.56 13.39
N GLU A 60 -1.95 -16.03 14.33
CA GLU A 60 -0.95 -16.82 15.07
C GLU A 60 -1.60 -17.90 15.94
N LEU A 61 -2.71 -17.58 16.63
CA LEU A 61 -3.45 -18.53 17.45
C LEU A 61 -4.04 -19.66 16.61
N ALA A 62 -4.65 -19.35 15.47
CA ALA A 62 -5.27 -20.35 14.61
C ALA A 62 -4.24 -21.25 13.91
N ASN A 63 -3.10 -20.69 13.51
CA ASN A 63 -2.06 -21.42 12.77
C ASN A 63 -0.98 -22.03 13.66
N GLN A 64 -1.00 -21.73 14.98
CA GLN A 64 0.04 -22.12 15.94
C GLN A 64 1.46 -21.75 15.47
N LYS A 65 1.60 -20.56 14.86
CA LYS A 65 2.84 -20.06 14.25
C LYS A 65 3.05 -18.61 14.64
N THR A 66 4.29 -18.15 14.61
CA THR A 66 4.61 -16.71 14.68
C THR A 66 4.75 -16.15 13.28
N VAL A 67 4.28 -14.92 13.08
CA VAL A 67 4.51 -14.23 11.80
C VAL A 67 6.00 -13.97 11.64
N PRO A 68 6.63 -14.38 10.51
CA PRO A 68 8.05 -14.15 10.30
C PRO A 68 8.42 -12.65 10.35
N PRO A 69 9.64 -12.29 10.77
CA PRO A 69 10.09 -10.90 10.71
C PRO A 69 9.97 -10.32 9.29
N GLY A 70 9.44 -9.10 9.18
CA GLY A 70 9.24 -8.41 7.90
C GLY A 70 8.00 -8.85 7.10
N TRP A 71 7.20 -9.77 7.64
CA TRP A 71 5.91 -10.15 7.06
C TRP A 71 4.77 -9.37 7.71
N HIS A 72 3.71 -9.17 6.93
CA HIS A 72 2.47 -8.51 7.36
C HIS A 72 1.32 -9.49 7.24
N VAL A 73 0.31 -9.36 8.09
CA VAL A 73 -0.93 -10.13 7.94
C VAL A 73 -1.95 -9.23 7.26
N ASP A 74 -2.29 -9.53 6.00
CA ASP A 74 -3.23 -8.76 5.19
C ASP A 74 -4.67 -9.25 5.38
N HIS A 75 -5.61 -8.32 5.30
CA HIS A 75 -7.05 -8.60 5.37
C HIS A 75 -7.61 -8.81 3.97
N ARG A 76 -7.90 -10.06 3.61
CA ARG A 76 -8.55 -10.39 2.33
C ARG A 76 -9.94 -9.76 2.22
N CYS A 77 -10.68 -9.71 3.33
CA CYS A 77 -12.01 -9.07 3.42
C CYS A 77 -11.97 -7.53 3.41
N ARG A 78 -10.78 -6.91 3.45
CA ARG A 78 -10.56 -5.44 3.53
C ARG A 78 -11.18 -4.74 4.76
N ILE A 79 -11.70 -5.49 5.72
CA ILE A 79 -12.20 -4.98 7.01
C ILE A 79 -11.07 -5.04 8.04
N ARG A 80 -10.45 -3.90 8.35
CA ARG A 80 -9.26 -3.81 9.23
C ARG A 80 -9.46 -4.29 10.66
N SER A 81 -10.70 -4.27 11.15
CA SER A 81 -11.05 -4.80 12.47
C SER A 81 -11.39 -6.29 12.47
N CYS A 82 -11.37 -6.96 11.32
CA CYS A 82 -11.64 -8.39 11.22
C CYS A 82 -10.49 -9.21 11.83
N CYS A 83 -10.86 -10.25 12.55
CA CYS A 83 -10.02 -11.21 13.25
C CYS A 83 -10.34 -12.65 12.84
N ASN A 84 -11.13 -12.87 11.78
CA ASN A 84 -11.39 -14.23 11.28
C ASN A 84 -10.10 -14.76 10.62
N PRO A 85 -9.47 -15.83 11.12
CA PRO A 85 -8.25 -16.39 10.54
C PRO A 85 -8.36 -16.73 9.05
N ASP A 86 -9.54 -17.13 8.56
CA ASP A 86 -9.76 -17.49 7.16
C ASP A 86 -9.70 -16.28 6.21
N HIS A 87 -9.84 -15.07 6.77
CA HIS A 87 -9.70 -13.81 6.03
C HIS A 87 -8.31 -13.20 6.14
N LEU A 88 -7.37 -13.88 6.79
CA LEU A 88 -6.05 -13.36 7.09
C LEU A 88 -4.98 -14.13 6.33
N GLU A 89 -4.12 -13.40 5.65
CA GLU A 89 -3.04 -13.97 4.85
C GLU A 89 -1.70 -13.34 5.24
N PRO A 90 -0.71 -14.11 5.71
CA PRO A 90 0.63 -13.61 5.95
C PRO A 90 1.31 -13.40 4.59
N VAL A 91 1.69 -12.16 4.30
CA VAL A 91 2.33 -11.76 3.05
C VAL A 91 3.66 -11.05 3.31
N PRO A 92 4.65 -11.19 2.42
CA PRO A 92 5.86 -10.36 2.46
C PRO A 92 5.51 -8.87 2.35
N ALA A 93 6.34 -8.00 2.94
CA ALA A 93 6.14 -6.55 2.86
C ALA A 93 6.02 -6.01 1.41
N THR A 94 6.77 -6.59 0.47
CA THR A 94 6.71 -6.24 -0.96
C THR A 94 5.33 -6.47 -1.55
N GLU A 95 4.70 -7.59 -1.20
CA GLU A 95 3.36 -7.95 -1.66
C GLU A 95 2.28 -7.12 -0.97
N ASN A 96 2.39 -6.89 0.34
CA ASN A 96 1.49 -6.00 1.07
C ASN A 96 1.46 -4.59 0.45
N VAL A 97 2.63 -4.03 0.11
CA VAL A 97 2.74 -2.73 -0.56
C VAL A 97 2.12 -2.77 -1.96
N ALA A 98 2.35 -3.83 -2.74
CA ALA A 98 1.79 -3.98 -4.08
C ALA A 98 0.25 -4.08 -4.06
N ARG A 99 -0.30 -4.83 -3.09
CA ARG A 99 -1.75 -5.03 -2.87
C ARG A 99 -2.44 -3.80 -2.24
N GLY A 100 -1.69 -2.93 -1.58
CA GLY A 100 -2.24 -1.76 -0.88
C GLY A 100 -2.75 -0.68 -1.82
N GLU A 101 -3.70 0.14 -1.36
CA GLU A 101 -4.36 1.20 -2.16
C GLU A 101 -3.64 2.56 -2.14
N SER A 102 -2.35 2.59 -1.81
CA SER A 102 -1.56 3.83 -1.86
C SER A 102 -1.44 4.39 -3.28
N PHE A 103 -1.22 5.70 -3.42
CA PHE A 103 -0.99 6.33 -4.73
C PHE A 103 0.15 5.65 -5.50
N SER A 104 1.22 5.27 -4.79
CA SER A 104 2.37 4.58 -5.36
C SER A 104 2.00 3.20 -5.90
N ALA A 105 1.28 2.40 -5.12
CA ALA A 105 0.84 1.06 -5.52
C ALA A 105 -0.16 1.11 -6.70
N ARG A 106 -1.13 2.03 -6.64
CA ARG A 106 -2.06 2.27 -7.75
C ARG A 106 -1.33 2.71 -9.01
N ASN A 107 -0.32 3.59 -8.89
CA ASN A 107 0.49 4.01 -10.03
C ASN A 107 1.39 2.89 -10.55
N ALA A 108 1.88 1.97 -9.71
CA ALA A 108 2.65 0.82 -10.14
C ALA A 108 1.79 -0.17 -10.96
N ARG A 109 0.53 -0.39 -10.56
CA ARG A 109 -0.43 -1.28 -11.25
C ARG A 109 -0.88 -0.79 -12.64
N LYS A 110 -0.66 0.48 -12.98
CA LYS A 110 -1.05 1.02 -14.30
C LYS A 110 -0.27 0.34 -15.43
N THR A 111 -0.99 -0.19 -16.42
CA THR A 111 -0.42 -0.75 -17.66
C THR A 111 -0.27 0.30 -18.74
N HIS A 112 -0.99 1.42 -18.65
CA HIS A 112 -0.97 2.49 -19.64
C HIS A 112 -0.75 3.85 -18.99
N CYS A 113 -0.08 4.75 -19.73
CA CYS A 113 0.04 6.15 -19.34
C CYS A 113 -1.30 6.90 -19.52
N PRO A 114 -1.46 8.14 -18.99
CA PRO A 114 -2.71 8.92 -19.12
C PRO A 114 -3.16 9.22 -20.56
N LYS A 115 -2.28 9.06 -21.56
CA LYS A 115 -2.59 9.21 -22.99
C LYS A 115 -2.92 7.88 -23.68
N GLY A 116 -2.97 6.77 -22.93
CA GLY A 116 -3.32 5.45 -23.45
C GLY A 116 -2.17 4.68 -24.10
N HIS A 117 -0.91 5.14 -24.01
CA HIS A 117 0.23 4.34 -24.46
C HIS A 117 0.62 3.32 -23.40
N GLU A 118 0.85 2.08 -23.83
CA GLU A 118 1.25 0.97 -22.97
C GLU A 118 2.66 1.16 -22.37
N TYR A 119 2.83 0.77 -21.12
CA TYR A 119 4.13 0.73 -20.45
C TYR A 119 4.83 -0.60 -20.74
N THR A 120 5.51 -0.68 -21.89
CA THR A 120 6.45 -1.77 -22.24
C THR A 120 7.89 -1.39 -21.86
N GLU A 121 8.85 -2.31 -21.96
CA GLU A 121 10.27 -2.00 -21.74
C GLU A 121 10.79 -0.93 -22.71
N GLU A 122 10.33 -0.94 -23.96
CA GLU A 122 10.72 -0.01 -25.01
C GLU A 122 10.00 1.34 -24.91
N ASN A 123 8.84 1.39 -24.25
CA ASN A 123 8.02 2.60 -24.12
C ASN A 123 8.02 3.19 -22.70
N THR A 124 8.81 2.63 -21.79
CA THR A 124 8.91 3.08 -20.40
C THR A 124 10.33 3.52 -20.08
N ARG A 125 10.48 4.73 -19.52
CA ARG A 125 11.72 5.14 -18.85
C ARG A 125 11.44 5.50 -17.41
N TRP A 126 12.40 5.26 -16.52
CA TRP A 126 12.33 5.70 -15.14
C TRP A 126 13.12 6.99 -14.95
N HIS A 127 12.49 8.02 -14.39
CA HIS A 127 13.13 9.29 -14.08
C HIS A 127 12.56 9.82 -12.77
N SER A 128 13.42 10.21 -11.82
CA SER A 128 13.01 10.77 -10.50
C SER A 128 11.93 9.94 -9.80
N GLY A 129 12.09 8.61 -9.79
CA GLY A 129 11.17 7.70 -9.11
C GLY A 129 9.81 7.50 -9.78
N ARG A 130 9.58 8.02 -11.00
CA ARG A 130 8.35 7.80 -11.77
C ARG A 130 8.62 7.18 -13.14
N ARG A 131 7.63 6.42 -13.62
CA ARG A 131 7.58 5.95 -15.01
C ARG A 131 7.15 7.09 -15.91
N GLU A 132 7.93 7.36 -16.95
CA GLU A 132 7.59 8.27 -18.01
C GLU A 132 7.40 7.50 -19.32
N CYS A 133 6.35 7.85 -20.07
CA CYS A 133 6.07 7.23 -21.36
C CYS A 133 6.97 7.86 -22.44
N ILE A 134 7.80 7.03 -23.09
CA ILE A 134 8.75 7.46 -24.11
C ILE A 134 8.03 8.06 -25.31
N THR A 135 6.91 7.47 -25.75
CA THR A 135 6.07 8.03 -26.82
C THR A 135 5.57 9.45 -26.49
N CYS A 136 5.08 9.67 -25.26
CA CYS A 136 4.67 11.02 -24.83
C CYS A 136 5.84 12.02 -24.82
N ILE A 137 7.03 11.58 -24.40
CA ILE A 137 8.23 12.42 -24.38
C ILE A 137 8.62 12.81 -25.81
N ARG A 138 8.66 11.84 -26.73
CA ARG A 138 9.00 12.07 -28.15
C ARG A 138 8.04 13.04 -28.82
N ALA A 139 6.74 12.93 -28.53
CA ALA A 139 5.73 13.86 -29.03
C ALA A 139 5.99 15.30 -28.57
N ARG A 140 6.17 15.50 -27.25
CA ARG A 140 6.50 16.81 -26.66
C ARG A 140 7.81 17.38 -27.20
N ASP A 141 8.82 16.54 -27.39
CA ASP A 141 10.12 16.98 -27.92
C ASP A 141 10.02 17.41 -29.38
N ARG A 142 9.18 16.74 -30.19
CA ARG A 142 8.88 17.13 -31.57
C ARG A 142 8.21 18.51 -31.61
N GLU A 143 7.18 18.73 -30.79
CA GLU A 143 6.49 20.01 -30.67
C GLU A 143 7.45 21.14 -30.25
N ARG A 144 8.26 20.90 -29.22
CA ARG A 144 9.27 21.86 -28.74
C ARG A 144 10.28 22.22 -29.84
N ARG A 145 10.76 21.23 -30.60
CA ARG A 145 11.71 21.46 -31.70
C ARG A 145 11.06 22.24 -32.85
N ALA A 146 9.79 21.99 -33.15
CA ALA A 146 9.04 22.73 -34.15
C ALA A 146 8.88 24.21 -33.74
N ALA A 147 8.48 24.46 -32.48
CA ALA A 147 8.34 25.82 -31.94
C ALA A 147 9.66 26.62 -32.01
N LYS A 148 10.78 26.01 -31.57
CA LYS A 148 12.10 26.66 -31.67
C LYS A 148 12.54 26.96 -33.10
N ARG A 149 12.17 26.10 -34.07
CA ARG A 149 12.46 26.34 -35.49
C ARG A 149 11.64 27.51 -36.04
N ALA A 150 10.37 27.60 -35.68
CA ALA A 150 9.50 28.72 -36.05
C ALA A 150 10.01 30.04 -35.47
N GLU A 151 10.36 30.07 -34.18
CA GLU A 151 10.94 31.25 -33.52
C GLU A 151 12.25 31.71 -34.19
N LYS A 152 13.13 30.75 -34.54
CA LYS A 152 14.36 31.06 -35.28
C LYS A 152 14.06 31.62 -36.67
N GLN A 153 13.07 31.07 -37.37
CA GLN A 153 12.66 31.56 -38.69
C GLN A 153 12.10 32.99 -38.59
N ASP A 154 11.21 33.25 -37.63
CA ASP A 154 10.60 34.57 -37.41
C ASP A 154 11.65 35.62 -37.01
N SER A 155 12.58 35.26 -36.11
CA SER A 155 13.69 36.15 -35.72
C SER A 155 14.65 36.44 -36.88
N THR A 156 14.98 35.45 -37.72
CA THR A 156 15.79 35.69 -38.92
C THR A 156 15.07 36.60 -39.90
N TRP A 157 13.77 36.40 -40.13
CA TRP A 157 12.96 37.20 -41.05
C TRP A 157 12.76 38.65 -40.56
N SER A 158 12.61 38.84 -39.24
CA SER A 158 12.56 40.17 -38.60
C SER A 158 13.89 40.93 -38.68
N THR A 159 15.02 40.22 -38.73
CA THR A 159 16.36 40.84 -38.80
C THR A 159 16.67 41.27 -40.24
N THR A 160 16.30 40.46 -41.23
CA THR A 160 16.53 40.78 -42.66
C THR A 160 15.75 42.00 -43.15
N ARG A 161 14.56 42.29 -42.60
CA ARG A 161 13.75 43.47 -42.97
C ARG A 161 14.24 44.80 -42.42
N LYS A 162 15.07 44.82 -41.36
CA LYS A 162 15.62 46.07 -40.78
C LYS A 162 16.89 46.57 -41.48
N GLY A 163 17.43 45.83 -42.46
CA GLY A 163 18.65 46.20 -43.20
C GLY A 163 18.41 46.94 -44.52
N TRP A 164 17.16 47.31 -44.83
CA TRP A 164 16.78 48.05 -46.05
C TRP A 164 16.03 49.33 -45.67
N GLN A 165 16.68 50.22 -44.92
CA GLN A 165 16.29 51.64 -44.77
C GLN A 165 17.55 52.48 -44.72
#